data_AF-W9ZWA4-F1
#
_entry.id   AF-W9ZWA4-F1
#
_cell.length_a   1.000
_cell.length_b   1.000
_cell.length_c   1.000
_cell.angle_alpha   90.00
_cell.angle_beta   90.00
_cell.angle_gamma   90.00
#
_symmetry.space_group_name_H-M   'P 1'
#
loop_
_entity.id
_entity.type
_entity.pdbx_description
1 polymer ?
#
loop_
_entity_poly.entity_id
_entity_poly.type
_entity_poly.pdbx_seq_one_letter_code
_entity_poly.pdbx_strand_id
1 'polypeptide(L)'
;MRTNSQGDLLRFEEQTLWIERTGWDKTYHGKSRDVLAALAASSFSRGAGPYLLGRQGTDGLHEDIFSTMEDERKIAAVLEALDVLLDRCEETARKTSRSILCWLRSMHALACYLKPFILVYYPLSRRKYRVLFKRCLLLIF
;
A
#
# COMPACT_ATOMS: atom_id res chain seq x y z
N MET A 1 44.21 -10.13 -11.24
CA MET A 1 42.86 -10.67 -11.54
C MET A 1 41.97 -10.40 -10.34
N ARG A 2 41.06 -9.42 -10.44
CA ARG A 2 39.96 -9.19 -9.48
C ARG A 2 38.67 -9.28 -10.29
N THR A 3 37.88 -10.31 -10.05
CA THR A 3 36.55 -10.50 -10.62
C THR A 3 35.54 -9.84 -9.69
N ASN A 4 35.20 -8.58 -9.95
CA ASN A 4 33.99 -7.95 -9.41
C ASN A 4 33.02 -7.77 -10.56
N SER A 5 32.27 -8.82 -10.85
CA SER A 5 31.18 -8.83 -11.84
C SER A 5 29.89 -9.14 -11.09
N GLN A 6 29.30 -8.11 -10.49
CA GLN A 6 27.89 -8.03 -10.11
C GLN A 6 27.65 -6.66 -9.46
N GLY A 7 27.39 -5.66 -10.28
CA GLY A 7 27.01 -4.34 -9.82
C GLY A 7 26.43 -3.57 -11.00
N ASP A 8 25.19 -3.13 -10.83
CA ASP A 8 24.55 -2.08 -11.63
C ASP A 8 24.21 -2.39 -13.08
N LEU A 9 23.07 -3.06 -13.26
CA LEU A 9 22.15 -2.75 -14.35
C LEU A 9 20.70 -2.76 -13.81
N LEU A 10 20.42 -2.03 -12.73
CA LEU A 10 19.07 -1.54 -12.50
C LEU A 10 18.81 -0.42 -13.51
N ARG A 11 17.69 -0.51 -14.23
CA ARG A 11 17.38 0.41 -15.32
C ARG A 11 17.25 1.83 -14.77
N PHE A 12 17.61 2.82 -15.58
CA PHE A 12 17.47 4.26 -15.27
C PHE A 12 16.07 4.65 -14.74
N GLU A 13 15.03 3.90 -15.11
CA GLU A 13 13.65 4.09 -14.63
C GLU A 13 13.46 3.71 -13.14
N GLU A 14 14.30 2.83 -12.61
CA GLU A 14 14.32 2.38 -11.22
C GLU A 14 15.11 3.33 -10.31
N GLN A 15 15.91 4.26 -10.88
CA GLN A 15 16.68 5.28 -10.14
C GLN A 15 15.90 6.59 -9.92
N THR A 16 14.61 6.51 -9.65
CA THR A 16 13.84 7.72 -9.37
C THR A 16 14.08 8.17 -7.92
N LEU A 17 14.37 9.45 -7.67
CA LEU A 17 14.67 10.06 -6.35
C LEU A 17 13.78 9.62 -5.17
N TRP A 18 12.58 9.11 -5.43
CA TRP A 18 11.73 8.54 -4.41
C TRP A 18 12.24 7.19 -3.89
N ILE A 19 12.87 6.33 -4.70
CA ILE A 19 13.43 5.04 -4.28
C ILE A 19 14.58 5.22 -3.28
N GLU A 20 15.43 6.21 -3.51
CA GLU A 20 16.53 6.56 -2.60
C GLU A 20 15.99 7.13 -1.28
N ARG A 21 14.92 7.93 -1.34
CA ARG A 21 14.27 8.51 -0.17
C ARG A 21 13.51 7.49 0.66
N THR A 22 12.79 6.57 0.04
CA THR A 22 12.04 5.54 0.76
C THR A 22 12.95 4.40 1.25
N GLY A 23 14.15 4.26 0.67
CA GLY A 23 15.08 3.19 1.00
C GLY A 23 14.57 1.80 0.63
N TRP A 24 13.55 1.72 -0.22
CA TRP A 24 12.88 0.46 -0.55
C TRP A 24 13.80 -0.56 -1.19
N ASP A 25 14.76 -0.12 -2.00
CA ASP A 25 15.80 -0.98 -2.57
C ASP A 25 16.55 -1.75 -1.46
N LYS A 26 16.95 -1.06 -0.38
CA LYS A 26 17.61 -1.67 0.78
C LYS A 26 16.65 -2.52 1.61
N THR A 27 15.44 -2.04 1.86
CA THR A 27 14.44 -2.72 2.71
C THR A 27 14.00 -4.05 2.11
N TYR A 28 13.85 -4.10 0.79
CA TYR A 28 13.40 -5.30 0.07
C TYR A 28 14.52 -6.05 -0.64
N HIS A 29 15.79 -5.67 -0.41
CA HIS A 29 16.93 -6.40 -0.95
C HIS A 29 16.92 -7.85 -0.48
N GLY A 30 16.92 -8.81 -1.41
CA GLY A 30 16.87 -10.24 -1.09
C GLY A 30 15.54 -10.71 -0.50
N LYS A 31 14.47 -9.91 -0.56
CA LYS A 31 13.11 -10.34 -0.24
C LYS A 31 12.39 -10.82 -1.49
N SER A 32 11.59 -11.87 -1.36
CA SER A 32 10.84 -12.40 -2.49
C SER A 32 9.78 -11.42 -2.95
N ARG A 33 9.87 -10.98 -4.20
CA ARG A 33 8.87 -10.10 -4.82
C ARG A 33 7.54 -10.81 -5.00
N ASP A 34 7.58 -12.13 -5.20
CA ASP A 34 6.39 -12.96 -5.37
C ASP A 34 5.57 -13.02 -4.06
N VAL A 35 6.24 -13.09 -2.91
CA VAL A 35 5.56 -13.03 -1.60
C VAL A 35 4.91 -11.67 -1.36
N LEU A 36 5.61 -10.59 -1.68
CA LEU A 36 5.05 -9.23 -1.56
C LEU A 36 3.84 -9.05 -2.49
N ALA A 37 3.90 -9.62 -3.70
CA ALA A 37 2.78 -9.60 -4.64
C ALA A 37 1.60 -10.44 -4.13
N ALA A 38 1.87 -11.62 -3.55
CA ALA A 38 0.85 -12.48 -2.95
C ALA A 38 0.15 -11.79 -1.76
N LEU A 39 0.89 -11.14 -0.86
CA LEU A 39 0.35 -10.33 0.24
C LEU A 39 -0.59 -9.23 -0.28
N ALA A 40 -0.17 -8.50 -1.32
CA ALA A 40 -0.97 -7.44 -1.92
C ALA A 40 -2.19 -7.96 -2.72
N ALA A 41 -2.22 -9.26 -3.06
CA ALA A 41 -3.30 -9.90 -3.82
C ALA A 41 -4.31 -10.66 -2.94
N SER A 42 -3.87 -11.20 -1.79
CA SER A 42 -4.57 -12.18 -0.95
C SER A 42 -5.99 -11.76 -0.56
N SER A 43 -6.17 -10.53 -0.10
CA SER A 43 -7.38 -10.15 0.64
C SER A 43 -8.63 -9.91 -0.21
N PHE A 44 -8.54 -10.00 -1.54
CA PHE A 44 -9.72 -9.82 -2.41
C PHE A 44 -10.50 -11.12 -2.59
N SER A 45 -9.90 -12.25 -2.25
CA SER A 45 -10.49 -13.59 -2.32
C SER A 45 -11.26 -13.88 -1.04
N ARG A 46 -12.57 -13.56 -1.02
CA ARG A 46 -13.47 -14.01 0.06
C ARG A 46 -13.61 -15.54 0.00
N GLY A 47 -12.87 -16.25 0.85
CA GLY A 47 -13.35 -17.53 1.40
C GLY A 47 -12.82 -18.84 0.81
N ALA A 48 -11.59 -18.90 0.29
CA ALA A 48 -11.03 -20.17 -0.21
C ALA A 48 -9.75 -20.58 0.54
N GLY A 49 -9.92 -21.20 1.72
CA GLY A 49 -8.87 -21.97 2.40
C GLY A 49 -7.65 -21.19 2.90
N PRO A 50 -6.62 -21.89 3.41
CA PRO A 50 -5.33 -21.27 3.72
C PRO A 50 -4.70 -20.69 2.44
N TYR A 51 -4.26 -19.43 2.51
CA TYR A 51 -3.70 -18.74 1.34
C TYR A 51 -2.17 -18.89 1.32
N LEU A 52 -1.64 -19.47 0.25
CA LEU A 52 -0.19 -19.61 0.05
C LEU A 52 0.39 -18.23 -0.31
N LEU A 53 1.17 -17.66 0.60
CA LEU A 53 1.87 -16.40 0.43
C LEU A 53 3.22 -16.60 -0.27
N GLY A 54 3.89 -17.72 -0.03
CA GLY A 54 5.20 -18.00 -0.63
C GLY A 54 5.48 -19.49 -0.67
N ARG A 55 6.07 -19.96 -1.78
CA ARG A 55 6.44 -21.37 -1.96
C ARG A 55 7.89 -21.60 -1.55
N GLN A 56 8.18 -22.75 -0.96
CA GLN A 56 9.51 -23.22 -0.66
C GLN A 56 10.36 -23.28 -1.94
N GLY A 57 11.59 -22.76 -1.87
CA GLY A 57 12.54 -22.77 -2.99
C GLY A 57 12.48 -21.57 -3.94
N THR A 58 11.47 -20.70 -3.84
CA THR A 58 11.54 -19.37 -4.47
C THR A 58 12.31 -18.40 -3.55
N ASP A 59 13.28 -17.66 -4.08
CA ASP A 59 14.01 -16.58 -3.40
C ASP A 59 14.58 -16.91 -2.00
N GLY A 60 14.99 -18.16 -1.75
CA GLY A 60 15.61 -18.57 -0.48
C GLY A 60 14.63 -18.87 0.65
N LEU A 61 13.33 -19.03 0.37
CA LEU A 61 12.34 -19.48 1.34
C LEU A 61 12.60 -20.94 1.77
N HIS A 62 12.83 -21.12 3.07
CA HIS A 62 13.09 -22.43 3.68
C HIS A 62 11.83 -23.27 3.86
N GLU A 63 10.66 -22.66 3.96
CA GLU A 63 9.34 -23.30 4.15
C GLU A 63 8.26 -22.53 3.39
N ASP A 64 7.14 -23.20 3.09
CA ASP A 64 5.95 -22.57 2.52
C ASP A 64 5.33 -21.62 3.56
N ILE A 65 5.09 -20.37 3.17
CA ILE A 65 4.38 -19.40 4.01
C ILE A 65 2.89 -19.47 3.68
N PHE A 66 2.09 -19.81 4.67
CA PHE A 66 0.63 -19.80 4.57
C PHE A 66 0.03 -18.75 5.51
N SER A 67 -0.95 -18.02 5.00
CA SER A 67 -1.86 -17.24 5.81
C SER A 67 -3.00 -18.13 6.30
N THR A 68 -3.25 -18.12 7.61
CA THR A 68 -4.33 -18.93 8.19
C THR A 68 -5.69 -18.33 7.83
N MET A 69 -6.72 -19.18 7.79
CA MET A 69 -8.09 -18.69 7.55
C MET A 69 -8.57 -17.69 8.61
N GLU A 70 -8.08 -17.81 9.84
CA GLU A 70 -8.45 -16.88 10.92
C GLU A 70 -7.85 -15.49 10.69
N ASP A 71 -6.60 -15.44 10.25
CA ASP A 71 -5.91 -14.18 9.97
C ASP A 71 -6.48 -13.50 8.73
N GLU A 72 -6.77 -14.25 7.67
CA GLU A 72 -7.46 -13.70 6.49
C GLU A 72 -8.84 -13.13 6.83
N ARG A 73 -9.57 -13.75 7.78
CA ARG A 73 -10.84 -13.20 8.27
C ARG A 73 -10.66 -11.91 9.07
N LYS A 74 -9.63 -11.83 9.91
CA LYS A 74 -9.31 -10.59 10.65
C LYS A 74 -8.93 -9.48 9.68
N ILE A 75 -8.07 -9.78 8.70
CA ILE A 75 -7.67 -8.85 7.65
C ILE A 75 -8.89 -8.37 6.87
N ALA A 76 -9.77 -9.27 6.44
CA ALA A 76 -11.00 -8.93 5.74
C ALA A 76 -11.89 -7.99 6.59
N ALA A 77 -12.08 -8.30 7.88
CA ALA A 77 -12.86 -7.45 8.78
C ALA A 77 -12.24 -6.05 8.94
N VAL A 78 -10.92 -5.93 9.04
CA VAL A 78 -10.21 -4.65 9.08
C VAL A 78 -10.40 -3.86 7.79
N LEU A 79 -10.31 -4.52 6.63
CA LEU A 79 -10.50 -3.87 5.34
C LEU A 79 -11.95 -3.42 5.09
N GLU A 80 -12.93 -4.14 5.64
CA GLU A 80 -14.35 -3.73 5.62
C GLU A 80 -14.59 -2.55 6.55
N ALA A 81 -14.05 -2.58 7.78
CA ALA A 81 -14.10 -1.45 8.70
C ALA A 81 -13.45 -0.19 8.11
N LEU A 82 -12.37 -0.37 7.35
CA LEU A 82 -11.70 0.70 6.64
C LEU A 82 -12.56 1.34 5.55
N ASP A 83 -13.33 0.55 4.79
CA ASP A 83 -14.26 1.12 3.80
C ASP A 83 -15.28 2.04 4.47
N VAL A 84 -15.85 1.59 5.59
CA VAL A 84 -16.80 2.37 6.39
C VAL A 84 -16.15 3.65 6.91
N LEU A 85 -14.92 3.56 7.43
CA LEU A 85 -14.16 4.72 7.89
C LEU A 85 -13.92 5.73 6.76
N LEU A 86 -13.49 5.26 5.58
CA LEU A 86 -13.26 6.12 4.42
C LEU A 86 -14.55 6.79 3.93
N ASP A 87 -15.69 6.07 3.96
CA ASP A 87 -17.00 6.65 3.65
C ASP A 87 -17.41 7.75 4.62
N ARG A 88 -17.18 7.54 5.92
CA ARG A 88 -17.44 8.56 6.95
C ARG A 88 -16.50 9.75 6.82
N CYS A 89 -15.22 9.53 6.53
CA CYS A 89 -14.26 10.60 6.28
C CYS A 89 -14.65 11.44 5.06
N GLU A 90 -15.09 10.80 3.97
CA GLU A 90 -15.60 11.51 2.79
C GLU A 90 -16.83 12.36 3.11
N GLU A 91 -17.79 11.78 3.83
CA GLU A 91 -19.01 12.49 4.22
C GLU A 91 -18.70 13.68 5.14
N THR A 92 -17.75 13.51 6.06
CA THR A 92 -17.27 14.58 6.94
C THR A 92 -16.62 15.68 6.10
N ALA A 93 -15.69 15.34 5.20
CA ALA A 93 -15.02 16.32 4.34
C ALA A 93 -16.00 17.11 3.45
N ARG A 94 -17.11 16.51 3.01
CA ARG A 94 -18.16 17.21 2.25
C ARG A 94 -18.95 18.23 3.10
N LYS A 95 -19.11 17.96 4.40
CA LYS A 95 -19.83 18.83 5.35
C LYS A 95 -18.93 19.87 6.02
N THR A 96 -17.61 19.68 5.96
CA THR A 96 -16.62 20.58 6.53
C THR A 96 -16.58 21.92 5.79
N SER A 97 -16.45 23.01 6.54
CA SER A 97 -16.37 24.36 5.99
C SER A 97 -15.12 24.60 5.13
N ARG A 98 -15.22 25.55 4.19
CA ARG A 98 -14.12 25.92 3.29
C ARG A 98 -12.83 26.29 4.04
N SER A 99 -12.93 26.99 5.18
CA SER A 99 -11.77 27.41 5.96
C SER A 99 -10.97 26.21 6.49
N ILE A 100 -11.65 25.19 7.02
CA ILE A 100 -11.01 23.96 7.50
C ILE A 100 -10.44 23.15 6.33
N LEU A 101 -11.15 23.06 5.19
CA LEU A 101 -10.63 22.38 4.00
C LEU A 101 -9.39 23.08 3.41
N CYS A 102 -9.35 24.42 3.45
CA CYS A 102 -8.20 25.21 3.06
C CYS A 102 -7.02 25.04 4.04
N TRP A 103 -7.30 24.91 5.33
CA TRP A 103 -6.30 24.60 6.35
C TRP A 103 -5.73 23.18 6.17
N LEU A 104 -6.58 22.17 5.92
CA LEU A 104 -6.17 20.77 5.73
C LEU A 104 -5.15 20.59 4.60
N ARG A 105 -5.21 21.46 3.58
CA ARG A 105 -4.28 21.42 2.45
C ARG A 105 -3.02 22.27 2.66
N SER A 106 -2.97 23.04 3.74
CA SER A 106 -1.79 23.82 4.09
C SER A 106 -0.73 22.93 4.72
N MET A 107 0.53 23.16 4.34
CA MET A 107 1.68 22.57 5.01
C MET A 107 2.10 23.34 6.27
N HIS A 108 1.42 24.46 6.58
CA HIS A 108 1.74 25.33 7.72
C HIS A 108 0.54 25.44 8.65
N ALA A 109 0.76 25.19 9.95
CA ALA A 109 -0.29 25.16 10.97
C ALA A 109 -1.10 26.47 11.07
N LEU A 110 -0.48 27.61 10.75
CA LEU A 110 -1.08 28.95 10.88
C LEU A 110 -1.48 29.59 9.55
N ALA A 111 -1.16 28.98 8.41
CA ALA A 111 -1.49 29.52 7.09
C ALA A 111 -2.65 28.75 6.47
N CYS A 112 -3.60 29.47 5.87
CA CYS A 112 -4.73 28.86 5.16
C CYS A 112 -4.39 28.82 3.66
N TYR A 113 -4.41 27.63 3.03
CA TYR A 113 -4.12 27.52 1.62
C TYR A 113 -5.31 28.01 0.78
N LEU A 114 -5.10 28.81 -0.26
CA LEU A 114 -6.18 29.53 -0.96
C LEU A 114 -7.26 28.65 -1.59
N LYS A 115 -6.93 27.44 -2.02
CA LYS A 115 -7.92 26.46 -2.52
C LYS A 115 -8.21 25.37 -1.46
N PRO A 116 -9.45 24.90 -1.33
CA PRO A 116 -9.79 23.85 -0.38
C PRO A 116 -9.15 22.51 -0.74
N PHE A 117 -9.08 21.59 0.22
CA PHE A 117 -8.95 20.16 -0.04
C PHE A 117 -10.15 19.68 -0.84
N ILE A 118 -9.90 18.88 -1.88
CA ILE A 118 -10.93 18.36 -2.77
C ILE A 118 -10.82 16.84 -2.76
N LEU A 119 -11.95 16.17 -2.52
CA LEU A 119 -12.04 14.73 -2.66
C LEU A 119 -11.86 14.29 -4.12
N VAL A 120 -11.45 13.05 -4.33
CA VAL A 120 -11.33 12.49 -5.68
C VAL A 120 -12.70 12.53 -6.36
N TYR A 121 -12.83 13.39 -7.37
CA TYR A 121 -14.11 13.68 -8.03
C TYR A 121 -14.67 12.47 -8.79
N TYR A 122 -13.81 11.75 -9.51
CA TYR A 122 -14.24 10.65 -10.37
C TYR A 122 -14.44 9.34 -9.57
N PRO A 123 -15.63 8.72 -9.63
CA PRO A 123 -15.91 7.48 -8.89
C PRO A 123 -14.97 6.32 -9.22
N LEU A 124 -14.54 6.21 -10.50
CA LEU A 124 -13.58 5.19 -10.94
C LEU A 124 -12.20 5.40 -10.30
N SER A 125 -11.72 6.64 -10.30
CA SER A 125 -10.44 6.99 -9.67
C SER A 125 -10.50 6.78 -8.16
N ARG A 126 -11.62 7.15 -7.51
CA ARG A 126 -11.84 6.91 -6.09
C ARG A 126 -11.76 5.41 -5.76
N ARG A 127 -12.40 4.54 -6.55
CA ARG A 127 -12.32 3.08 -6.36
C ARG A 127 -10.89 2.58 -6.51
N LYS A 128 -10.14 3.09 -7.50
CA LYS A 128 -8.71 2.75 -7.67
C LYS A 128 -7.88 3.14 -6.45
N TYR A 129 -8.04 4.35 -5.94
CA TYR A 129 -7.33 4.81 -4.73
C TYR A 129 -7.65 3.95 -3.51
N ARG A 130 -8.91 3.58 -3.31
CA ARG A 130 -9.31 2.69 -2.21
C ARG A 130 -8.65 1.31 -2.32
N VAL A 131 -8.64 0.73 -3.52
CA VAL A 131 -7.95 -0.55 -3.76
C VAL A 131 -6.45 -0.43 -3.48
N LEU A 132 -5.79 0.64 -3.94
CA LEU A 132 -4.37 0.86 -3.67
C LEU A 132 -4.10 1.04 -2.17
N PHE A 133 -4.91 1.82 -1.47
CA PHE A 133 -4.75 2.03 -0.03
C PHE A 133 -4.91 0.73 0.76
N LYS A 134 -5.89 -0.11 0.40
CA LYS A 134 -6.04 -1.45 0.98
C LYS A 134 -4.82 -2.33 0.72
N ARG A 135 -4.30 -2.35 -0.52
CA ARG A 135 -3.08 -3.10 -0.84
C ARG A 135 -1.88 -2.64 -0.03
N CYS A 136 -1.73 -1.33 0.19
CA CYS A 136 -0.65 -0.81 1.03
C CYS A 136 -0.79 -1.28 2.49
N LEU A 137 -2.01 -1.32 3.03
CA LEU A 137 -2.23 -1.82 4.39
C LEU A 137 -1.94 -3.30 4.53
N LEU A 138 -2.21 -4.11 3.50
CA LEU A 138 -1.86 -5.53 3.50
C LEU A 138 -0.36 -5.80 3.57
N LEU A 139 0.47 -4.85 3.15
CA LEU A 139 1.93 -4.97 3.28
C LEU A 139 2.41 -4.67 4.71
N ILE A 140 1.54 -4.15 5.59
CA ILE A 140 1.85 -3.88 7.00
C ILE A 140 1.54 -5.11 7.89
N PHE A 141 0.54 -5.90 7.51
CA PHE A 141 0.16 -7.13 8.19
C PHE A 141 1.04 -8.30 7.76
#